data_AF-A0A925FQH6-F1
#
_entry.id   AF-A0A925FQH6-F1
#
_cell.length_a   1.000
_cell.length_b   1.000
_cell.length_c   1.000
_cell.angle_alpha   90.00
_cell.angle_beta   90.00
_cell.angle_gamma   90.00
#
_symmetry.space_group_name_H-M   'P 1'
#
loop_
_entity.id
_entity.type
_entity.pdbx_description
1 polymer ?
#
loop_
_entity_poly.entity_id
_entity_poly.type
_entity_poly.pdbx_seq_one_letter_code
_entity_poly.pdbx_strand_id
1 'polypeptide(L)'
;MIKNMKKKQLILLAAIIIVFTAATFSQTPKSDVKNGSSDFLGVIDGEIYQNKFFDFQIRIPSTWHVADGGTADLLREAGEQALKSNNKSQDAALERASLSEAILFTATETPIGTVPTGMVIISVQKQPGPQITAGMVMSASLKVLLASPKIELIQGSRAVKLGGRPASMVELLIGSGEGKMNQQLFVTMINGYAVSVGIAYSGNSSRIQAEKILQTLEFGGK
;
A
#
# COMPACT_ATOMS: atom_id res chain seq x y z
N MET A 1 -15.17 -6.67 -17.74
CA MET A 1 -14.38 -7.92 -17.82
C MET A 1 -14.21 -8.63 -16.46
N ILE A 2 -14.33 -7.94 -15.31
CA ILE A 2 -14.18 -8.50 -13.95
C ILE A 2 -15.38 -9.37 -13.49
N LYS A 3 -16.55 -9.24 -14.13
CA LYS A 3 -17.81 -9.94 -13.76
C LYS A 3 -17.73 -11.49 -13.81
N ASN A 4 -16.69 -12.04 -14.46
CA ASN A 4 -16.48 -13.49 -14.60
C ASN A 4 -15.26 -14.03 -13.83
N MET A 5 -14.59 -13.23 -12.99
CA MET A 5 -13.48 -13.75 -12.18
C MET A 5 -13.98 -14.71 -11.10
N LYS A 6 -13.35 -15.88 -10.99
CA LYS A 6 -13.68 -16.83 -9.93
C LYS A 6 -13.36 -16.20 -8.57
N LYS A 7 -14.25 -16.33 -7.59
CA LYS A 7 -14.09 -15.78 -6.22
C LYS A 7 -12.70 -16.04 -5.61
N LYS A 8 -12.09 -17.20 -5.90
CA LYS A 8 -10.73 -17.55 -5.47
C LYS A 8 -9.61 -16.71 -6.12
N GLN A 9 -9.76 -16.33 -7.40
CA GLN A 9 -8.81 -15.47 -8.11
C GLN A 9 -8.92 -14.01 -7.63
N LEU A 10 -10.15 -13.56 -7.31
CA LEU A 10 -10.38 -12.25 -6.72
C LEU A 10 -9.77 -12.16 -5.31
N ILE A 11 -9.89 -13.21 -4.49
CA ILE A 11 -9.29 -13.29 -3.14
C ILE A 11 -7.75 -13.28 -3.19
N LEU A 12 -7.14 -13.88 -4.23
CA LEU A 12 -5.69 -13.87 -4.40
C LEU A 12 -5.17 -12.53 -4.92
N LEU A 13 -5.92 -11.86 -5.81
CA LEU A 13 -5.69 -10.45 -6.18
C LEU A 13 -5.81 -9.50 -4.97
N ALA A 14 -6.78 -9.78 -4.11
CA ALA A 14 -7.18 -8.93 -3.00
C ALA A 14 -6.15 -8.85 -1.87
N ALA A 15 -5.30 -9.86 -1.67
CA ALA A 15 -4.51 -10.00 -0.45
C ALA A 15 -3.44 -8.90 -0.24
N ILE A 16 -3.31 -7.91 -1.13
CA ILE A 16 -2.31 -6.86 -1.04
C ILE A 16 -3.03 -5.58 -0.64
N ILE A 17 -3.23 -5.40 0.66
CA ILE A 17 -3.53 -4.07 1.18
C ILE A 17 -2.28 -3.47 1.75
N ILE A 18 -2.11 -2.20 1.46
CA ILE A 18 -1.43 -1.32 2.36
C ILE A 18 -2.50 -0.77 3.31
N VAL A 19 -2.57 -1.21 4.57
CA VAL A 19 -3.42 -0.56 5.57
C VAL A 19 -2.50 0.12 6.55
N PHE A 20 -2.39 1.43 6.43
CA PHE A 20 -1.74 2.21 7.47
C PHE A 20 -2.77 2.77 8.44
N THR A 21 -2.49 2.58 9.73
CA THR A 21 -3.31 3.16 10.80
C THR A 21 -2.64 4.42 11.29
N ALA A 22 -3.44 5.49 11.39
CA ALA A 22 -3.00 6.68 12.07
C ALA A 22 -2.57 6.29 13.49
N ALA A 23 -1.37 6.68 13.92
CA ALA A 23 -0.92 6.41 15.27
C ALA A 23 -1.80 7.23 16.24
N THR A 24 -2.85 6.61 16.76
CA THR A 24 -3.95 7.29 17.43
C THR A 24 -3.52 7.94 18.74
N PHE A 25 -3.68 9.26 18.84
CA PHE A 25 -4.54 9.86 19.87
C PHE A 25 -5.93 10.06 19.23
N SER A 26 -7.01 9.90 20.00
CA SER A 26 -8.41 9.62 19.62
C SER A 26 -9.16 10.57 18.65
N GLN A 27 -8.54 11.09 17.60
CA GLN A 27 -9.22 11.91 16.59
C GLN A 27 -9.42 11.11 15.29
N THR A 28 -10.68 10.90 14.93
CA THR A 28 -11.09 10.39 13.61
C THR A 28 -10.80 11.48 12.58
N PRO A 29 -9.84 11.29 11.64
CA PRO A 29 -9.62 12.29 10.59
C PRO A 29 -10.87 12.38 9.72
N LYS A 30 -11.35 13.61 9.46
CA LYS A 30 -12.33 13.84 8.39
C LYS A 30 -11.66 13.52 7.06
N SER A 31 -12.23 12.59 6.30
CA SER A 31 -11.72 12.11 5.01
C SER A 31 -11.92 13.17 3.92
N ASP A 32 -11.03 14.16 3.84
CA ASP A 32 -10.92 15.08 2.68
C ASP A 32 -10.04 14.49 1.55
N VAL A 33 -9.56 13.26 1.73
CA VAL A 33 -8.47 12.66 0.97
C VAL A 33 -8.92 12.05 -0.37
N LYS A 34 -10.21 11.70 -0.53
CA LYS A 34 -10.74 11.07 -1.75
C LYS A 34 -11.04 12.03 -2.92
N ASN A 35 -11.01 13.35 -2.71
CA ASN A 35 -11.28 14.37 -3.72
C ASN A 35 -10.11 15.35 -3.90
N GLY A 36 -8.87 14.87 -3.75
CA GLY A 36 -7.68 15.71 -3.89
C GLY A 36 -7.52 16.27 -5.32
N SER A 37 -6.90 17.45 -5.45
CA SER A 37 -6.52 17.99 -6.76
C SER A 37 -5.55 17.04 -7.48
N SER A 38 -5.36 17.23 -8.79
CA SER A 38 -4.33 16.52 -9.57
C SER A 38 -2.93 16.63 -8.96
N ASP A 39 -2.64 17.74 -8.27
CA ASP A 39 -1.36 17.92 -7.58
C ASP A 39 -1.21 16.98 -6.37
N PHE A 40 -2.31 16.64 -5.69
CA PHE A 40 -2.32 15.71 -4.56
C PHE A 40 -2.29 14.24 -5.02
N LEU A 41 -3.07 13.89 -6.05
CA LEU A 41 -3.15 12.52 -6.57
C LEU A 41 -1.96 12.17 -7.48
N GLY A 42 -1.28 13.17 -8.02
CA GLY A 42 -0.18 13.00 -8.96
C GLY A 42 -0.65 12.76 -10.39
N VAL A 43 0.31 12.68 -11.30
CA VAL A 43 0.10 12.50 -12.74
C VAL A 43 1.10 11.47 -13.28
N ILE A 44 0.69 10.76 -14.32
CA ILE A 44 1.56 9.85 -15.07
C ILE A 44 1.79 10.45 -16.44
N ASP A 45 3.06 10.63 -16.78
CA ASP A 45 3.52 11.03 -18.11
C ASP A 45 4.54 10.01 -18.62
N GLY A 46 4.11 9.20 -19.60
CA GLY A 46 4.88 8.06 -20.09
C GLY A 46 5.18 7.04 -18.98
N GLU A 47 6.47 6.83 -18.71
CA GLU A 47 6.95 5.89 -17.68
C GLU A 47 7.16 6.56 -16.31
N ILE A 48 6.82 7.84 -16.13
CA ILE A 48 7.08 8.57 -14.88
C ILE A 48 5.75 8.91 -14.21
N TYR A 49 5.56 8.40 -13.00
CA TYR A 49 4.56 8.94 -12.08
C TYR A 49 5.21 10.05 -11.25
N GLN A 50 4.59 11.22 -11.21
CA GLN A 50 5.04 12.36 -10.42
C GLN A 50 3.94 12.84 -9.48
N ASN A 51 4.31 13.09 -8.23
CA ASN A 51 3.43 13.71 -7.24
C ASN A 51 4.06 15.01 -6.74
N LYS A 52 3.44 16.15 -7.07
CA LYS A 52 3.96 17.47 -6.69
C LYS A 52 3.75 17.78 -5.22
N PHE A 53 2.62 17.36 -4.64
CA PHE A 53 2.30 17.64 -3.24
C PHE A 53 3.26 16.96 -2.27
N PHE A 54 3.61 15.71 -2.54
CA PHE A 54 4.57 14.92 -1.77
C PHE A 54 6.00 15.02 -2.30
N ASP A 55 6.21 15.81 -3.35
CA ASP A 55 7.48 16.06 -4.03
C ASP A 55 8.25 14.77 -4.29
N PHE A 56 7.67 13.87 -5.09
CA PHE A 56 8.37 12.65 -5.51
C PHE A 56 8.03 12.25 -6.94
N GLN A 57 8.92 11.44 -7.51
CA GLN A 57 8.70 10.75 -8.76
C GLN A 57 9.13 9.29 -8.66
N ILE A 58 8.53 8.44 -9.47
CA ILE A 58 8.89 7.03 -9.60
C ILE A 58 8.73 6.59 -11.05
N ARG A 59 9.68 5.79 -11.54
CA ARG A 59 9.64 5.24 -12.90
C ARG A 59 8.95 3.88 -12.90
N ILE A 60 7.97 3.74 -13.77
CA ILE A 60 7.15 2.55 -13.95
C ILE A 60 7.44 2.04 -15.37
N PRO A 61 8.03 0.86 -15.52
CA PRO A 61 8.29 0.30 -16.84
C PRO A 61 6.99 0.19 -17.64
N SER A 62 7.04 0.51 -18.92
CA SER A 62 5.91 0.38 -19.86
C SER A 62 5.32 -1.04 -19.94
N THR A 63 6.03 -2.06 -19.48
CA THR A 63 5.54 -3.44 -19.38
C THR A 63 4.61 -3.67 -18.18
N TRP A 64 4.51 -2.72 -17.24
CA TRP A 64 3.62 -2.80 -16.08
C TRP A 64 2.29 -2.13 -16.38
N HIS A 65 1.23 -2.62 -15.73
CA HIS A 65 -0.12 -2.12 -15.90
C HIS A 65 -0.48 -1.21 -14.74
N VAL A 66 -0.79 0.04 -15.02
CA VAL A 66 -1.25 0.99 -14.01
C VAL A 66 -2.76 0.87 -13.83
N ALA A 67 -3.22 0.81 -12.57
CA ALA A 67 -4.63 0.81 -12.25
C ALA A 67 -5.25 2.21 -12.42
N ASP A 68 -6.43 2.27 -13.03
CA ASP A 68 -7.26 3.47 -12.94
C ASP A 68 -7.87 3.61 -11.53
N GLY A 69 -8.45 4.77 -11.22
CA GLY A 69 -9.00 5.06 -9.88
C GLY A 69 -10.08 4.07 -9.44
N GLY A 70 -10.97 3.67 -10.36
CA GLY A 70 -12.01 2.68 -10.05
C GLY A 70 -11.44 1.30 -9.74
N THR A 71 -10.38 0.91 -10.45
CA THR A 71 -9.67 -0.35 -10.24
C THR A 71 -8.87 -0.34 -8.95
N ALA A 72 -8.23 0.77 -8.60
CA ALA A 72 -7.54 0.93 -7.33
C ALA A 72 -8.50 0.80 -6.14
N ASP A 73 -9.70 1.39 -6.23
CA ASP A 73 -10.74 1.24 -5.20
C ASP A 73 -11.24 -0.21 -5.08
N LEU A 74 -11.43 -0.90 -6.20
CA LEU A 74 -11.80 -2.32 -6.19
C LEU A 74 -10.72 -3.19 -5.54
N LEU A 75 -9.43 -2.91 -5.79
CA LEU A 75 -8.32 -3.61 -5.16
C LEU A 75 -8.31 -3.38 -3.64
N ARG A 76 -8.52 -2.13 -3.21
CA ARG A 76 -8.63 -1.75 -1.79
C ARG A 76 -9.76 -2.51 -1.10
N GLU A 77 -10.96 -2.46 -1.67
CA GLU A 77 -12.14 -3.12 -1.11
C GLU A 77 -11.96 -4.63 -1.06
N ALA A 78 -11.48 -5.23 -2.14
CA ALA A 78 -11.26 -6.67 -2.20
C ALA A 78 -10.29 -7.09 -1.10
N GLY A 79 -9.21 -6.35 -0.93
CA GLY A 79 -8.24 -6.63 0.11
C GLY A 79 -8.76 -6.44 1.51
N GLU A 80 -9.54 -5.39 1.77
CA GLU A 80 -10.18 -5.19 3.07
C GLU A 80 -11.01 -6.41 3.46
N GLN A 81 -11.82 -6.93 2.53
CA GLN A 81 -12.59 -8.15 2.75
C GLN A 81 -11.71 -9.39 2.95
N ALA A 82 -10.52 -9.43 2.34
CA ALA A 82 -9.58 -10.53 2.53
C ALA A 82 -8.98 -10.53 3.96
N LEU A 83 -8.77 -9.36 4.56
CA LEU A 83 -8.19 -9.24 5.90
C LEU A 83 -9.18 -9.31 7.06
N LYS A 84 -10.49 -9.11 6.79
CA LYS A 84 -11.54 -9.27 7.81
C LYS A 84 -11.41 -10.58 8.57
N SER A 85 -11.61 -10.49 9.88
CA SER A 85 -11.54 -11.60 10.82
C SER A 85 -12.93 -11.90 11.39
N ASN A 86 -13.01 -12.73 12.42
CA ASN A 86 -14.27 -12.95 13.14
C ASN A 86 -14.49 -11.89 14.24
N ASN A 87 -13.58 -10.91 14.37
CA ASN A 87 -13.62 -9.88 15.41
C ASN A 87 -14.09 -8.54 14.84
N LYS A 88 -15.35 -8.20 15.12
CA LYS A 88 -16.00 -6.95 14.66
C LYS A 88 -15.24 -5.67 15.02
N SER A 89 -14.56 -5.64 16.16
CA SER A 89 -13.78 -4.46 16.58
C SER A 89 -12.55 -4.26 15.70
N GLN A 90 -11.90 -5.37 15.31
CA GLN A 90 -10.76 -5.35 14.40
C GLN A 90 -11.20 -4.98 12.98
N ASP A 91 -12.31 -5.55 12.50
CA ASP A 91 -12.87 -5.21 11.20
C ASP A 91 -13.24 -3.73 11.10
N ALA A 92 -13.82 -3.15 12.16
CA ALA A 92 -14.12 -1.72 12.21
C ALA A 92 -12.87 -0.83 12.30
N ALA A 93 -11.76 -1.33 12.86
CA ALA A 93 -10.48 -0.61 12.84
C ALA A 93 -9.85 -0.65 11.44
N LEU A 94 -9.92 -1.81 10.77
CA LEU A 94 -9.48 -2.03 9.40
C LEU A 94 -10.23 -1.13 8.41
N GLU A 95 -11.56 -1.10 8.49
CA GLU A 95 -12.42 -0.27 7.64
C GLU A 95 -12.11 1.23 7.83
N ARG A 96 -11.99 1.69 9.08
CA ARG A 96 -11.63 3.10 9.36
C ARG A 96 -10.26 3.47 8.81
N ALA A 97 -9.28 2.58 8.92
CA ALA A 97 -7.95 2.81 8.36
C ALA A 97 -8.02 2.92 6.82
N SER A 98 -8.69 1.96 6.17
CA SER A 98 -8.94 1.93 4.72
C SER A 98 -9.64 3.20 4.21
N LEU A 99 -10.60 3.75 4.95
CA LEU A 99 -11.32 4.98 4.57
C LEU A 99 -10.48 6.25 4.70
N SER A 100 -9.46 6.25 5.56
CA SER A 100 -8.61 7.42 5.81
C SER A 100 -7.39 7.52 4.89
N GLU A 101 -7.24 6.56 4.00
CA GLU A 101 -6.10 6.39 3.11
C GLU A 101 -6.46 6.77 1.67
N ALA A 102 -5.63 7.58 1.01
CA ALA A 102 -5.66 7.74 -0.45
C ALA A 102 -4.67 6.78 -1.07
N ILE A 103 -5.12 6.01 -2.06
CA ILE A 103 -4.21 5.35 -2.99
C ILE A 103 -3.83 6.39 -4.04
N LEU A 104 -2.54 6.70 -4.11
CA LEU A 104 -1.99 7.61 -5.09
C LEU A 104 -1.72 6.90 -6.41
N PHE A 105 -1.26 5.65 -6.31
CA PHE A 105 -0.75 4.91 -7.44
C PHE A 105 -0.79 3.40 -7.17
N THR A 106 -1.14 2.62 -8.19
CA THR A 106 -1.02 1.16 -8.19
C THR A 106 -0.55 0.68 -9.56
N ALA A 107 0.47 -0.17 -9.60
CA ALA A 107 0.87 -0.89 -10.80
C ALA A 107 1.10 -2.38 -10.54
N THR A 108 0.81 -3.18 -11.56
CA THR A 108 0.93 -4.64 -11.54
C THR A 108 1.78 -5.15 -12.70
N GLU A 109 2.56 -6.20 -12.45
CA GLU A 109 3.38 -6.86 -13.48
C GLU A 109 2.51 -7.57 -14.53
N THR A 110 1.32 -8.02 -14.16
CA THR A 110 0.36 -8.68 -15.06
C THR A 110 -0.93 -7.87 -15.20
N PRO A 111 -1.73 -8.11 -16.26
CA PRO A 111 -2.99 -7.41 -16.44
C PRO A 111 -3.92 -7.55 -15.23
N ILE A 112 -4.54 -6.45 -14.84
CA ILE A 112 -5.49 -6.41 -13.74
C ILE A 112 -6.68 -7.34 -14.06
N GLY A 113 -6.97 -8.24 -13.12
CA GLY A 113 -7.94 -9.31 -13.28
C GLY A 113 -7.30 -10.70 -13.47
N THR A 114 -5.98 -10.75 -13.61
CA THR A 114 -5.16 -11.96 -13.45
C THR A 114 -4.46 -11.93 -12.10
N VAL A 115 -4.05 -13.10 -11.57
CA VAL A 115 -3.28 -13.18 -10.32
C VAL A 115 -1.94 -12.46 -10.53
N PRO A 116 -1.68 -11.32 -9.85
CA PRO A 116 -0.47 -10.57 -10.05
C PRO A 116 0.71 -11.33 -9.46
N THR A 117 1.77 -11.46 -10.23
CA THR A 117 3.04 -12.01 -9.77
C THR A 117 3.87 -10.97 -9.03
N GLY A 118 3.69 -9.70 -9.39
CA GLY A 118 4.29 -8.52 -8.76
C GLY A 118 3.32 -7.33 -8.76
N MET A 119 3.35 -6.53 -7.70
CA MET A 119 2.55 -5.31 -7.56
C MET A 119 3.30 -4.26 -6.75
N VAL A 120 3.12 -2.99 -7.11
CA VAL A 120 3.58 -1.81 -6.35
C VAL A 120 2.37 -0.92 -6.10
N ILE A 121 2.16 -0.53 -4.84
CA ILE A 121 1.12 0.43 -4.44
C ILE A 121 1.80 1.56 -3.67
N ILE A 122 1.39 2.80 -3.92
CA ILE A 122 1.71 3.97 -3.11
C ILE A 122 0.43 4.55 -2.57
N SER A 123 0.38 4.74 -1.26
CA SER A 123 -0.75 5.33 -0.55
C SER A 123 -0.30 6.36 0.47
N VAL A 124 -1.24 7.19 0.91
CA VAL A 124 -1.00 8.24 1.88
C VAL A 124 -2.12 8.34 2.90
N GLN A 125 -1.74 8.64 4.13
CA GLN A 125 -2.67 8.86 5.23
C GLN A 125 -2.23 10.05 6.08
N LYS A 126 -3.15 11.01 6.29
CA LYS A 126 -2.88 12.15 7.18
C LYS A 126 -2.72 11.67 8.61
N GLN A 127 -1.64 12.09 9.27
CA GLN A 127 -1.39 11.77 10.66
C GLN A 127 -1.89 12.88 11.59
N PRO A 128 -2.33 12.52 12.82
CA PRO A 128 -2.99 13.46 13.73
C PRO A 128 -2.06 14.52 14.32
N GLY A 129 -0.75 14.40 14.16
CA GLY A 129 0.20 15.39 14.67
C GLY A 129 1.63 15.22 14.13
N PRO A 130 2.47 16.26 14.26
CA PRO A 130 3.84 16.29 13.74
C PRO A 130 4.81 15.36 14.48
N GLN A 131 4.49 14.94 15.70
CA GLN A 131 5.27 14.01 16.50
C GLN A 131 5.19 12.55 16.00
N ILE A 132 4.27 12.26 15.08
CA ILE A 132 4.06 10.91 14.57
C ILE A 132 5.20 10.54 13.62
N THR A 133 5.91 9.46 13.95
CA THR A 133 7.03 8.94 13.16
C THR A 133 6.61 7.75 12.29
N ALA A 134 7.40 7.45 11.25
CA ALA A 134 7.20 6.28 10.40
C ALA A 134 7.18 4.96 11.20
N GLY A 135 8.02 4.84 12.25
CA GLY A 135 8.04 3.68 13.13
C GLY A 135 6.75 3.53 13.94
N MET A 136 6.17 4.64 14.42
CA MET A 136 4.88 4.61 15.12
C MET A 136 3.75 4.16 14.21
N VAL A 137 3.69 4.70 12.99
CA VAL A 137 2.70 4.32 11.97
C VAL A 137 2.85 2.83 11.61
N MET A 138 4.08 2.37 11.34
CA MET A 138 4.36 0.96 11.05
C MET A 138 3.93 0.04 12.21
N SER A 139 4.27 0.39 13.45
CA SER A 139 3.90 -0.39 14.63
C SER A 139 2.39 -0.48 14.82
N ALA A 140 1.67 0.64 14.66
CA ALA A 140 0.21 0.66 14.73
C ALA A 140 -0.43 -0.19 13.63
N SER A 141 0.16 -0.17 12.44
CA SER A 141 -0.35 -0.90 11.27
C SER A 141 -0.15 -2.40 11.42
N LEU A 142 1.02 -2.82 11.92
CA LEU A 142 1.30 -4.21 12.23
C LEU A 142 0.34 -4.80 13.25
N LYS A 143 -0.09 -4.03 14.25
CA LYS A 143 -1.10 -4.50 15.22
C LYS A 143 -2.43 -4.84 14.55
N VAL A 144 -2.83 -4.07 13.53
CA VAL A 144 -4.08 -4.31 12.78
C VAL A 144 -3.90 -5.45 11.79
N LEU A 145 -2.79 -5.49 11.06
CA LEU A 145 -2.51 -6.53 10.08
C LEU A 145 -2.36 -7.91 10.73
N LEU A 146 -1.55 -8.02 11.78
CA LEU A 146 -1.30 -9.28 12.49
C LEU A 146 -2.49 -9.77 13.33
N ALA A 147 -3.57 -8.99 13.41
CA ALA A 147 -4.83 -9.46 13.96
C ALA A 147 -5.53 -10.46 13.03
N SER A 148 -5.20 -10.45 11.73
CA SER A 148 -5.70 -11.42 10.77
C SER A 148 -4.84 -12.69 10.80
N PRO A 149 -5.43 -13.89 10.96
CA PRO A 149 -4.67 -15.15 10.94
C PRO A 149 -4.09 -15.49 9.56
N LYS A 150 -4.40 -14.69 8.54
CA LYS A 150 -3.89 -14.81 7.17
C LYS A 150 -2.60 -14.01 6.94
N ILE A 151 -2.10 -13.30 7.96
CA ILE A 151 -0.87 -12.53 7.89
C ILE A 151 0.13 -13.11 8.87
N GLU A 152 1.31 -13.40 8.35
CA GLU A 152 2.48 -13.87 9.10
C GLU A 152 3.60 -12.83 8.99
N LEU A 153 4.24 -12.52 10.11
CA LEU A 153 5.38 -11.61 10.16
C LEU A 153 6.65 -12.38 9.78
N ILE A 154 7.28 -12.01 8.66
CA ILE A 154 8.55 -12.61 8.20
C ILE A 154 9.74 -11.89 8.83
N GLN A 155 9.72 -10.55 8.77
CA GLN A 155 10.75 -9.71 9.36
C GLN A 155 10.09 -8.55 10.09
N GLY A 156 10.46 -8.33 11.35
CA GLY A 156 10.00 -7.20 12.15
C GLY A 156 10.40 -5.84 11.58
N SER A 157 9.73 -4.79 12.08
CA SER A 157 9.98 -3.41 11.65
C SER A 157 11.45 -3.01 11.83
N ARG A 158 12.06 -2.44 10.79
CA ARG A 158 13.44 -1.92 10.81
C ARG A 158 13.56 -0.57 10.10
N ALA A 159 14.55 0.23 10.48
CA ALA A 159 14.86 1.48 9.82
C ALA A 159 15.55 1.23 8.47
N VAL A 160 15.14 1.95 7.43
CA VAL A 160 15.70 1.90 6.08
C VAL A 160 15.74 3.30 5.47
N LYS A 161 16.31 3.42 4.26
CA LYS A 161 16.11 4.59 3.40
C LYS A 161 15.20 4.23 2.25
N LEU A 162 14.24 5.11 1.96
CA LEU A 162 13.34 5.01 0.82
C LEU A 162 13.50 6.30 -0.01
N GLY A 163 14.00 6.20 -1.24
CA GLY A 163 14.32 7.37 -2.06
C GLY A 163 15.22 8.39 -1.36
N GLY A 164 16.19 7.91 -0.57
CA GLY A 164 17.09 8.75 0.24
C GLY A 164 16.53 9.24 1.58
N ARG A 165 15.21 9.15 1.82
CA ARG A 165 14.57 9.60 3.08
C ARG A 165 14.54 8.50 4.14
N PRO A 166 14.59 8.85 5.45
CA PRO A 166 14.37 7.88 6.52
C PRO A 166 12.98 7.25 6.42
N ALA A 167 12.93 5.94 6.57
CA ALA A 167 11.70 5.14 6.50
C ALA A 167 11.75 3.96 7.46
N SER A 168 10.59 3.37 7.74
CA SER A 168 10.43 2.09 8.43
C SER A 168 9.94 1.05 7.44
N MET A 169 10.46 -0.17 7.53
CA MET A 169 10.09 -1.28 6.65
C MET A 169 9.82 -2.56 7.44
N VAL A 170 8.87 -3.36 6.95
CA VAL A 170 8.53 -4.69 7.47
C VAL A 170 8.30 -5.66 6.32
N GLU A 171 8.49 -6.96 6.57
CA GLU A 171 8.17 -8.02 5.61
C GLU A 171 7.09 -8.94 6.18
N LEU A 172 6.07 -9.20 5.37
CA LEU A 172 4.90 -9.99 5.70
C LEU A 172 4.70 -11.10 4.67
N LEU A 173 4.04 -12.17 5.10
CA LEU A 173 3.50 -13.20 4.24
C LEU A 173 1.98 -13.20 4.39
N ILE A 174 1.27 -13.03 3.29
CA ILE A 174 -0.19 -12.93 3.27
C ILE A 174 -0.78 -14.11 2.52
N GLY A 175 -1.84 -14.69 3.07
CA GLY A 175 -2.64 -15.73 2.45
C GLY A 175 -2.70 -17.00 3.29
N SER A 176 -3.28 -18.04 2.71
CA SER A 176 -3.44 -19.35 3.35
C SER A 176 -3.27 -20.46 2.32
N GLY A 177 -2.61 -21.56 2.70
CA GLY A 177 -2.37 -22.69 1.81
C GLY A 177 -1.48 -22.32 0.62
N GLU A 178 -1.86 -22.75 -0.59
CA GLU A 178 -1.10 -22.52 -1.84
C GLU A 178 -1.17 -21.07 -2.36
N GLY A 179 -2.02 -20.22 -1.78
CA GLY A 179 -2.21 -18.83 -2.21
C GLY A 179 -1.39 -17.81 -1.41
N LYS A 180 -0.17 -18.16 -0.99
CA LYS A 180 0.69 -17.26 -0.21
C LYS A 180 1.44 -16.26 -1.09
N MET A 181 1.59 -15.05 -0.59
CA MET A 181 2.30 -13.97 -1.25
C MET A 181 3.11 -13.17 -0.24
N ASN A 182 4.33 -12.81 -0.60
CA ASN A 182 5.16 -11.96 0.24
C ASN A 182 4.77 -10.50 -0.01
N GLN A 183 4.90 -9.68 1.03
CA GLN A 183 4.72 -8.25 0.96
C GLN A 183 5.84 -7.55 1.73
N GLN A 184 6.43 -6.53 1.14
CA GLN A 184 7.25 -5.57 1.88
C GLN A 184 6.47 -4.27 1.97
N LEU A 185 6.39 -3.71 3.17
CA LEU A 185 5.73 -2.45 3.44
C LEU A 185 6.76 -1.45 3.93
N PHE A 186 6.74 -0.24 3.37
CA PHE A 186 7.61 0.87 3.70
C PHE A 186 6.74 2.07 4.11
N VAL A 187 7.21 2.84 5.10
CA VAL A 187 6.58 4.09 5.52
C VAL A 187 7.63 5.17 5.66
N THR A 188 7.38 6.34 5.11
CA THR A 188 8.10 7.58 5.44
C THR A 188 7.10 8.69 5.81
N MET A 189 7.58 9.77 6.41
CA MET A 189 6.76 10.90 6.84
C MET A 189 7.02 12.13 5.96
N ILE A 190 5.97 12.69 5.35
CA ILE A 190 6.05 13.86 4.46
C ILE A 190 4.91 14.82 4.78
N ASN A 191 5.21 16.06 5.18
CA ASN A 191 4.21 17.12 5.40
C ASN A 191 3.04 16.71 6.33
N GLY A 192 3.32 15.89 7.35
CA GLY A 192 2.32 15.35 8.28
C GLY A 192 1.46 14.22 7.71
N TYR A 193 1.87 13.61 6.59
CA TYR A 193 1.30 12.39 6.03
C TYR A 193 2.28 11.24 6.20
N ALA A 194 1.73 10.06 6.49
CA ALA A 194 2.44 8.81 6.25
C ALA A 194 2.35 8.53 4.75
N VAL A 195 3.50 8.48 4.07
CA VAL A 195 3.61 8.05 2.69
C VAL A 195 4.13 6.64 2.69
N SER A 196 3.40 5.79 2.00
CA SER A 196 3.42 4.37 2.22
C SER A 196 3.62 3.66 0.90
N VAL A 197 4.62 2.80 0.83
CA VAL A 197 4.91 2.02 -0.37
C VAL A 197 4.84 0.55 -0.02
N GLY A 198 4.07 -0.20 -0.77
CA GLY A 198 3.90 -1.62 -0.58
C GLY A 198 4.27 -2.32 -1.88
N ILE A 199 5.14 -3.31 -1.77
CA ILE A 199 5.38 -4.24 -2.88
C ILE A 199 4.91 -5.62 -2.47
N ALA A 200 4.28 -6.33 -3.39
CA ALA A 200 3.87 -7.71 -3.17
C ALA A 200 4.29 -8.59 -4.32
N TYR A 201 4.66 -9.83 -4.00
CA TYR A 201 5.25 -10.76 -4.96
C TYR A 201 5.08 -12.22 -4.57
N SER A 202 4.85 -13.08 -5.57
CA SER A 202 4.74 -14.54 -5.38
C SER A 202 6.06 -15.30 -5.62
N GLY A 203 7.11 -14.61 -6.08
CA GLY A 203 8.42 -15.21 -6.33
C GLY A 203 9.56 -14.21 -6.46
N ASN A 204 10.79 -14.71 -6.49
CA ASN A 204 12.00 -13.86 -6.47
C ASN A 204 12.14 -12.98 -7.73
N SER A 205 11.69 -13.45 -8.91
CA SER A 205 11.72 -12.64 -10.14
C SER A 205 10.87 -11.38 -9.98
N SER A 206 9.61 -11.53 -9.59
CA SER A 206 8.69 -10.41 -9.40
C SER A 206 9.11 -9.49 -8.26
N ARG A 207 9.71 -10.04 -7.19
CA ARG A 207 10.36 -9.23 -6.14
C ARG A 207 11.39 -8.29 -6.74
N ILE A 208 12.34 -8.83 -7.51
CA ILE A 208 13.42 -8.05 -8.12
C ILE A 208 12.85 -6.95 -9.04
N GLN A 209 11.79 -7.24 -9.81
CA GLN A 209 11.18 -6.23 -10.68
C GLN A 209 10.48 -5.12 -9.87
N ALA A 210 9.75 -5.46 -8.82
CA ALA A 210 9.13 -4.48 -7.94
C ALA A 210 10.17 -3.64 -7.17
N GLU A 211 11.25 -4.26 -6.68
CA GLU A 211 12.36 -3.58 -6.04
C GLU A 211 13.09 -2.61 -7.01
N LYS A 212 13.22 -2.96 -8.30
CA LYS A 212 13.77 -2.05 -9.32
C LYS A 212 12.91 -0.81 -9.50
N ILE A 213 11.58 -0.95 -9.50
CA ILE A 213 10.67 0.22 -9.51
C ILE A 213 10.92 1.07 -8.28
N LEU A 214 10.98 0.45 -7.10
CA LEU A 214 11.22 1.16 -5.83
C LEU A 214 12.56 1.91 -5.81
N GLN A 215 13.60 1.38 -6.45
CA GLN A 215 14.92 2.03 -6.57
C GLN A 215 14.88 3.32 -7.40
N THR A 216 13.87 3.50 -8.24
CA THR A 216 13.67 4.74 -9.02
C THR A 216 12.86 5.80 -8.28
N LEU A 217 12.36 5.47 -7.08
CA LEU A 217 11.64 6.44 -6.26
C LEU A 217 12.62 7.49 -5.77
N GLU A 218 12.40 8.72 -6.20
CA GLU A 218 13.17 9.88 -5.84
C GLU A 218 12.24 10.89 -5.20
N PHE A 219 12.56 11.28 -3.98
CA PHE A 219 11.92 12.44 -3.37
C PHE A 219 12.71 13.69 -3.76
N GLY A 220 12.00 14.75 -4.15
CA GLY A 220 12.55 16.08 -4.26
C GLY A 220 13.15 16.47 -2.92
N GLY A 221 14.46 16.51 -2.90
CA GLY A 221 15.26 16.77 -1.72
C GLY A 221 16.40 17.69 -2.11
N LYS A 222 16.25 18.96 -1.73
CA LYS A 222 17.34 19.63 -1.02
C LYS A 222 17.23 19.27 0.45
#